data_AF-A0A098PUA3-F1
#
_entry.id   AF-A0A098PUA3-F1
#
_cell.length_a   1.000
_cell.length_b   1.000
_cell.length_c   1.000
_cell.angle_alpha   90.00
_cell.angle_beta   90.00
_cell.angle_gamma   90.00
#
_symmetry.space_group_name_H-M   'P 1'
#
loop_
_entity.id
_entity.type
_entity.pdbx_description
1 polymer ?
#
loop_
_entity_poly.entity_id
_entity_poly.type
_entity_poly.pdbx_seq_one_letter_code
_entity_poly.pdbx_strand_id
1 'polypeptide(L)'
;MSSSHDAAAPARSGFVVLALLLVYVAWGSTYLAIRFALEGGAQPLTMVSGGVLLVNTGLLIGERPQLWPSPQGLLAVAYLCVFGSIVAFTAYVWLLHHVRPALAGSDAYVNPVIAVSLGAWLGHERLSAHDIGAMAVILAGVLVVTFAKARR
;
A
#
# COMPACT_ATOMS: atom_id res chain seq x y z
N MET A 1 -19.07 -27.49 25.57
CA MET A 1 -18.25 -27.17 24.37
C MET A 1 -17.88 -25.70 24.44
N SER A 2 -16.71 -25.40 25.01
CA SER A 2 -16.20 -24.04 25.22
C SER A 2 -15.17 -23.73 24.14
N SER A 3 -15.42 -22.70 23.35
CA SER A 3 -14.52 -22.19 22.32
C SER A 3 -13.32 -21.51 22.98
N SER A 4 -12.13 -22.08 22.82
CA SER A 4 -10.88 -21.40 23.15
C SER A 4 -10.63 -20.31 22.10
N HIS A 5 -10.82 -19.04 22.50
CA HIS A 5 -10.22 -17.92 21.78
C HIS A 5 -8.71 -18.00 21.98
N ASP A 6 -7.98 -18.40 20.93
CA ASP A 6 -6.53 -18.29 20.89
C ASP A 6 -6.16 -16.80 20.98
N ALA A 7 -5.81 -16.37 22.19
CA ALA A 7 -5.25 -15.05 22.44
C ALA A 7 -3.90 -14.97 21.71
N ALA A 8 -3.84 -14.20 20.63
CA ALA A 8 -2.59 -13.89 19.95
C ALA A 8 -1.57 -13.37 20.99
N ALA A 9 -0.42 -14.04 21.10
CA ALA A 9 0.62 -13.68 22.05
C ALA A 9 1.00 -12.19 21.87
N PRO A 10 1.19 -11.42 22.96
CA PRO A 10 1.54 -10.01 22.84
C PRO A 10 2.85 -9.89 22.06
N ALA A 11 2.79 -9.27 20.88
CA ALA A 11 3.96 -9.02 20.07
C ALA A 11 4.98 -8.24 20.91
N ARG A 12 6.15 -8.85 21.18
CA ARG A 12 7.22 -8.19 21.94
C ARG A 12 7.54 -6.88 21.23
N SER A 13 7.43 -5.74 21.92
CA SER A 13 7.49 -4.40 21.33
C SER A 13 8.70 -4.17 20.42
N GLY A 14 9.83 -4.83 20.69
CA GLY A 14 11.03 -4.78 19.82
C GLY A 14 10.84 -5.40 18.43
N PHE A 15 10.03 -6.45 18.30
CA PHE A 15 9.71 -7.05 17.00
C PHE A 15 8.85 -6.12 16.15
N VAL A 16 7.91 -5.41 16.78
CA VAL A 16 7.07 -4.41 16.10
C VAL A 16 7.92 -3.26 15.57
N VAL A 17 8.86 -2.74 16.38
CA VAL A 17 9.78 -1.67 15.94
C VAL A 17 10.64 -2.13 14.77
N LEU A 18 11.22 -3.34 14.85
CA LEU A 18 12.02 -3.89 13.75
C LEU A 18 11.19 -4.06 12.47
N ALA A 19 9.97 -4.61 12.59
CA ALA A 19 9.07 -4.77 11.45
C ALA A 19 8.73 -3.42 10.79
N LEU A 20 8.43 -2.40 11.60
CA LEU A 20 8.17 -1.05 11.08
C LEU A 20 9.40 -0.46 10.41
N LEU A 21 10.59 -0.61 10.99
CA LEU A 21 11.83 -0.14 10.37
C LEU A 21 12.09 -0.81 9.01
N LEU A 22 11.90 -2.13 8.92
CA LEU A 22 12.04 -2.86 7.66
C LEU A 22 11.05 -2.38 6.61
N VAL A 23 9.79 -2.15 7.01
CA VAL A 23 8.76 -1.60 6.12
C VAL A 23 9.16 -0.20 5.63
N TYR A 24 9.61 0.69 6.51
CA TYR A 24 10.03 2.05 6.12
C TYR A 24 11.24 2.03 5.19
N VAL A 25 12.23 1.15 5.42
CA VAL A 25 13.40 1.01 4.55
C VAL A 25 12.99 0.44 3.18
N ALA A 26 12.15 -0.60 3.15
CA ALA A 26 11.68 -1.21 1.91
C ALA A 26 10.88 -0.19 1.05
N TRP A 27 9.91 0.49 1.65
CA TRP A 27 9.12 1.51 0.94
C TRP A 27 9.95 2.74 0.54
N GLY A 28 10.82 3.24 1.43
CA GLY A 28 11.66 4.40 1.14
C GLY A 28 12.67 4.14 0.02
N SER A 29 13.30 2.96 0.01
CA SER A 29 14.27 2.57 -1.03
C SER A 29 13.63 2.35 -2.40
N THR A 30 12.33 2.04 -2.45
CA THR A 30 11.59 1.90 -3.71
C THR A 30 11.63 3.18 -4.53
N TYR A 31 11.50 4.36 -3.91
CA TYR A 31 11.61 5.64 -4.63
C TYR A 31 13.00 5.88 -5.22
N LEU A 32 14.05 5.46 -4.50
CA LEU A 32 15.43 5.55 -4.99
C LEU A 32 15.66 4.58 -6.15
N ALA A 33 15.16 3.34 -6.05
CA ALA A 33 15.24 2.34 -7.10
C ALA A 33 14.50 2.78 -8.38
N ILE A 34 13.31 3.37 -8.24
CA ILE A 34 12.54 3.92 -9.36
C ILE A 34 13.34 5.01 -10.08
N ARG A 35 13.97 5.92 -9.33
CA ARG A 35 14.81 6.97 -9.93
C ARG A 35 15.95 6.38 -10.76
N PHE A 36 16.70 5.42 -10.20
CA PHE A 36 17.80 4.79 -10.93
C PHE A 36 17.32 3.98 -12.14
N ALA A 37 16.17 3.30 -12.03
CA ALA A 37 15.60 2.56 -13.15
C ALA A 37 15.22 3.48 -14.32
N LEU A 38 14.60 4.63 -14.03
CA LEU A 38 14.26 5.63 -15.04
C LEU A 38 15.49 6.29 -15.67
N GLU A 39 16.49 6.66 -14.86
CA GLU A 39 17.75 7.24 -15.36
C GLU A 39 18.57 6.23 -16.21
N GLY A 40 18.51 4.94 -15.86
CA GLY A 40 19.20 3.86 -16.56
C GLY A 40 18.45 3.30 -17.78
N GLY A 41 17.28 3.84 -18.13
CA GLY A 41 16.45 3.35 -19.25
C GLY A 41 15.86 1.96 -19.02
N ALA A 42 15.90 1.45 -17.78
CA ALA A 42 15.28 0.19 -17.43
C ALA A 42 13.77 0.39 -17.46
N GLN A 43 13.07 -0.37 -18.32
CA GLN A 43 11.62 -0.45 -18.27
C GLN A 43 11.22 -0.86 -16.85
N PRO A 44 10.19 -0.24 -16.24
CA PRO A 44 9.71 -0.62 -14.92
C PRO A 44 9.54 -2.13 -14.91
N LEU A 45 10.35 -2.83 -14.10
CA LEU A 45 10.39 -4.29 -14.05
C LEU A 45 8.97 -4.81 -14.15
N THR A 46 8.68 -5.56 -15.21
CA THR A 46 7.31 -5.93 -15.56
C THR A 46 6.65 -6.48 -14.31
N MET A 47 5.53 -5.89 -13.88
CA MET A 47 4.85 -6.30 -12.63
C MET A 47 4.54 -7.81 -12.60
N VAL A 48 4.50 -8.43 -13.78
CA VAL A 48 4.49 -9.87 -14.00
C VAL A 48 5.64 -10.59 -13.30
N SER A 49 6.89 -10.12 -13.41
CA SER A 49 8.05 -10.71 -12.73
C SER A 49 7.91 -10.70 -11.20
N GLY A 50 7.41 -9.60 -10.63
CA GLY A 50 7.08 -9.50 -9.21
C GLY A 50 5.97 -10.47 -8.80
N GLY A 51 4.91 -10.58 -9.60
CA GLY A 51 3.83 -11.54 -9.38
C GLY A 51 4.32 -12.99 -9.43
N VAL A 52 5.15 -13.34 -10.41
CA VAL A 52 5.77 -14.67 -10.52
C VAL A 52 6.64 -14.95 -9.30
N LEU A 53 7.47 -14.00 -8.88
CA LEU A 53 8.31 -14.16 -7.69
C LEU A 53 7.45 -14.41 -6.44
N LEU A 54 6.42 -13.59 -6.20
CA LEU A 54 5.53 -13.72 -5.04
C LEU A 54 4.81 -15.08 -5.01
N VAL A 55 4.28 -15.53 -6.15
CA VAL A 55 3.61 -16.84 -6.25
C VAL A 55 4.58 -17.97 -5.96
N ASN A 56 5.79 -17.94 -6.55
CA ASN A 56 6.80 -18.97 -6.29
C ASN A 56 7.25 -18.98 -4.83
N THR A 57 7.51 -17.81 -4.24
CA THR A 57 7.89 -17.70 -2.83
C THR A 57 6.78 -18.23 -1.90
N GLY A 58 5.51 -17.87 -2.15
CA GLY A 58 4.38 -18.41 -1.38
C GLY A 58 4.30 -19.94 -1.45
N LEU A 59 4.43 -20.51 -2.65
CA LEU A 59 4.46 -21.97 -2.84
C LEU A 59 5.64 -22.63 -2.12
N LEU A 60 6.82 -22.01 -2.13
CA LEU A 60 8.03 -22.50 -1.43
C LEU A 60 7.89 -22.46 0.10
N ILE A 61 7.18 -21.46 0.64
CA ILE A 61 6.88 -21.34 2.07
C ILE A 61 5.73 -22.27 2.49
N GLY A 62 5.08 -22.93 1.52
CA GLY A 62 4.02 -23.91 1.75
C GLY A 62 2.61 -23.31 1.74
N GLU A 63 2.46 -22.05 1.34
CA GLU A 63 1.13 -21.48 1.10
C GLU A 63 0.47 -22.21 -0.07
N ARG A 64 -0.71 -22.77 0.19
CA ARG A 64 -1.55 -23.37 -0.85
C ARG A 64 -2.90 -22.66 -0.86
N PRO A 65 -3.52 -22.46 -2.04
CA PRO A 65 -4.89 -21.98 -2.10
C PRO A 65 -5.79 -22.95 -1.34
N GLN A 66 -6.25 -22.53 -0.16
CA GLN A 66 -7.10 -23.36 0.71
C GLN A 66 -8.54 -23.42 0.16
N LEU A 67 -8.98 -22.35 -0.49
CA LEU A 67 -10.25 -22.27 -1.22
C LEU A 67 -10.01 -21.60 -2.58
N TRP A 68 -10.75 -22.08 -3.58
CA TRP A 68 -10.83 -21.39 -4.86
C TRP A 68 -11.53 -20.04 -4.66
N PRO A 69 -11.02 -18.95 -5.28
CA PRO A 69 -11.65 -17.65 -5.17
C PRO A 69 -13.10 -17.70 -5.64
N SER A 70 -13.99 -17.05 -4.90
CA SER A 70 -15.36 -16.84 -5.37
C SER A 70 -15.35 -15.97 -6.63
N PRO A 71 -16.42 -15.99 -7.46
CA PRO A 71 -16.53 -15.08 -8.60
C PRO A 71 -16.36 -13.61 -8.21
N GLN A 72 -16.86 -13.22 -7.03
CA GLN A 72 -16.65 -11.88 -6.47
C GLN A 72 -15.17 -11.61 -6.15
N GLY A 73 -14.48 -12.58 -5.53
CA GLY A 73 -13.04 -12.48 -5.27
C GLY A 73 -12.23 -12.37 -6.56
N LEU A 74 -12.60 -13.14 -7.59
CA LEU A 74 -11.96 -13.06 -8.90
C LEU A 74 -12.18 -11.70 -9.58
N LEU A 75 -13.40 -11.14 -9.48
CA LEU A 75 -13.70 -9.79 -9.96
C LEU A 75 -12.93 -8.72 -9.19
N ALA A 76 -12.77 -8.87 -7.88
CA ALA A 76 -11.96 -7.95 -7.07
C ALA A 76 -10.48 -8.00 -7.48
N VAL A 77 -9.92 -9.19 -7.69
CA VAL A 77 -8.56 -9.36 -8.21
C VAL A 77 -8.42 -8.76 -9.61
N ALA A 78 -9.37 -9.02 -10.52
CA ALA A 78 -9.37 -8.44 -11.86
C ALA A 78 -9.43 -6.91 -11.83
N TYR A 79 -10.27 -6.33 -10.96
CA TYR A 79 -10.35 -4.90 -10.73
C TYR A 79 -9.00 -4.33 -10.26
N LEU A 80 -8.37 -4.95 -9.27
CA LEU A 80 -7.05 -4.52 -8.77
C LEU A 80 -5.97 -4.66 -9.83
N CYS A 81 -5.98 -5.73 -10.64
CA CYS A 81 -5.03 -5.89 -11.75
C CYS A 81 -5.16 -4.79 -12.79
N VAL A 82 -6.39 -4.43 -13.19
CA VAL A 82 -6.61 -3.40 -14.22
C VAL A 82 -6.41 -2.00 -13.66
N PHE A 83 -7.19 -1.63 -12.63
CA PHE A 83 -7.21 -0.26 -12.11
C PHE A 83 -6.09 -0.01 -11.10
N GLY A 84 -5.90 -0.92 -10.14
CA GLY A 84 -4.90 -0.79 -9.07
C GLY A 84 -3.46 -0.99 -9.53
N SER A 85 -3.24 -1.75 -10.61
CA SER A 85 -1.92 -2.03 -11.17
C SER A 85 -1.71 -1.36 -12.52
N ILE A 86 -2.33 -1.86 -13.60
CA ILE A 86 -2.01 -1.39 -14.97
C ILE A 86 -2.25 0.11 -15.11
N VAL A 87 -3.48 0.58 -14.86
CA VAL A 87 -3.83 2.00 -15.03
C VAL A 87 -3.05 2.88 -14.06
N ALA A 88 -3.04 2.53 -12.77
CA ALA A 88 -2.36 3.33 -11.74
C ALA A 88 -0.85 3.44 -11.98
N PHE A 89 -0.15 2.33 -12.24
CA PHE A 89 1.29 2.38 -12.49
C PHE A 89 1.63 3.04 -13.82
N THR A 90 0.83 2.86 -14.88
CA THR A 90 1.04 3.60 -16.13
C THR A 90 0.88 5.10 -15.92
N ALA A 91 -0.15 5.54 -15.19
CA ALA A 91 -0.33 6.95 -14.85
C ALA A 91 0.81 7.47 -13.96
N TYR A 92 1.28 6.68 -13.00
CA TYR A 92 2.40 7.05 -12.13
C TYR A 92 3.72 7.17 -12.88
N VAL A 93 4.06 6.23 -13.78
CA VAL A 93 5.25 6.30 -14.62
C VAL A 93 5.16 7.49 -15.59
N TRP A 94 4.00 7.71 -16.20
CA TRP A 94 3.76 8.90 -17.01
C TRP A 94 4.00 10.17 -16.19
N LEU A 95 3.46 10.24 -14.97
CA LEU A 95 3.63 11.38 -14.06
C LEU A 95 5.12 11.61 -13.75
N LEU A 96 5.89 10.55 -13.48
CA LEU A 96 7.33 10.64 -13.22
C LEU A 96 8.15 11.18 -14.40
N HIS A 97 7.64 11.08 -15.63
CA HIS A 97 8.28 11.70 -16.80
C HIS A 97 7.96 13.20 -16.92
N HIS A 98 6.90 13.68 -16.26
CA HIS A 98 6.43 15.07 -16.36
C HIS A 98 6.69 15.89 -15.09
N VAL A 99 6.86 15.25 -13.94
CA VAL A 99 7.11 15.92 -12.64
C VAL A 99 8.24 15.25 -11.88
N ARG A 100 8.82 16.00 -10.93
CA ARG A 100 9.87 15.49 -10.03
C ARG A 100 9.33 14.32 -9.19
N PRO A 101 10.10 13.25 -8.93
CA PRO A 101 9.65 12.11 -8.10
C PRO A 101 9.12 12.50 -6.72
N ALA A 102 9.68 13.57 -6.14
CA ALA A 102 9.24 14.11 -4.86
C ALA A 102 7.82 14.70 -4.87
N LEU A 103 7.30 15.11 -6.04
CA LEU A 103 5.92 15.55 -6.26
C LEU A 103 5.01 14.37 -6.60
N ALA A 104 5.48 13.44 -7.44
CA ALA A 104 4.73 12.22 -7.74
C ALA A 104 4.37 11.45 -6.44
N GLY A 105 5.32 11.31 -5.51
CA GLY A 105 5.08 10.67 -4.21
C GLY A 105 4.18 11.45 -3.24
N SER A 106 3.62 12.58 -3.63
CA SER A 106 2.56 13.25 -2.85
C SER A 106 1.20 12.55 -3.00
N ASP A 107 1.05 11.64 -3.97
CA ASP A 107 -0.12 10.78 -4.12
C ASP A 107 -0.47 10.02 -2.82
N ALA A 108 0.56 9.55 -2.11
CA ALA A 108 0.44 8.84 -0.84
C ALA A 108 -0.24 9.68 0.27
N TYR A 109 -0.18 11.01 0.17
CA TYR A 109 -0.85 11.92 1.11
C TYR A 109 -2.37 11.98 0.87
N VAL A 110 -2.80 11.73 -0.36
CA VAL A 110 -4.22 11.76 -0.73
C VAL A 110 -4.90 10.42 -0.42
N ASN A 111 -4.13 9.32 -0.41
CA ASN A 111 -4.65 7.96 -0.18
C ASN A 111 -5.52 7.82 1.08
N PRO A 112 -5.13 8.31 2.28
CA PRO A 112 -5.97 8.18 3.48
C PRO A 112 -7.34 8.86 3.33
N VAL A 113 -7.38 10.03 2.70
CA VAL A 113 -8.63 10.79 2.48
C VAL A 113 -9.56 10.00 1.56
N ILE A 114 -9.02 9.46 0.45
CA ILE A 114 -9.80 8.67 -0.51
C ILE A 114 -10.27 7.37 0.14
N ALA A 115 -9.39 6.63 0.80
CA ALA A 115 -9.72 5.34 1.43
C ALA A 115 -10.88 5.48 2.41
N VAL A 116 -10.86 6.52 3.25
CA VAL A 116 -11.86 6.74 4.30
C VAL A 116 -13.17 7.24 3.71
N SER A 117 -13.10 8.13 2.72
CA SER A 117 -14.29 8.61 2.01
C SER A 117 -15.01 7.45 1.32
N LEU A 118 -14.26 6.55 0.68
CA LEU A 118 -14.81 5.36 0.03
C LEU A 118 -15.30 4.33 1.05
N GLY A 119 -14.60 4.11 2.17
CA GLY A 119 -15.04 3.20 3.24
C GLY A 119 -16.34 3.64 3.91
N ALA A 120 -16.45 4.93 4.22
CA ALA A 120 -17.69 5.50 4.75
C ALA A 120 -18.85 5.45 3.73
N TRP A 121 -18.57 5.66 2.45
CA TRP A 121 -19.59 5.70 1.40
C TRP A 121 -20.03 4.32 0.91
N LEU A 122 -19.10 3.51 0.42
CA LEU A 122 -19.37 2.18 -0.17
C LEU A 122 -19.46 1.08 0.89
N GLY A 123 -18.64 1.16 1.94
CA GLY A 123 -18.63 0.18 3.03
C GLY A 123 -19.70 0.43 4.09
N HIS A 124 -20.39 1.59 4.02
CA HIS A 124 -21.32 2.07 5.05
C HIS A 124 -20.71 2.02 6.47
N GLU A 125 -19.40 2.21 6.57
CA GLU A 125 -18.67 2.13 7.83
C GLU A 125 -19.06 3.30 8.75
N ARG A 126 -19.53 2.97 9.96
CA ARG A 126 -19.85 3.96 10.98
C ARG A 126 -18.60 4.30 11.77
N LEU A 127 -18.04 5.48 11.50
CA LEU A 127 -16.85 5.97 12.19
C LEU A 127 -17.18 6.28 13.66
N SER A 128 -16.49 5.61 14.57
CA SER A 128 -16.50 5.93 16.00
C SER A 128 -15.79 7.27 16.25
N ALA A 129 -16.06 7.89 17.40
CA ALA A 129 -15.32 9.07 17.85
C ALA A 129 -13.81 8.82 17.93
N HIS A 130 -13.39 7.59 18.24
CA HIS A 130 -11.98 7.19 18.22
C HIS A 130 -11.40 7.17 16.80
N ASP A 131 -12.15 6.65 15.83
CA ASP A 131 -11.72 6.59 14.43
C ASP A 131 -11.57 8.00 13.86
N ILE A 132 -12.50 8.90 14.19
CA ILE A 132 -12.44 10.32 13.81
C ILE A 132 -11.22 11.00 14.43
N GLY A 133 -10.92 10.72 15.71
CA GLY A 133 -9.74 11.25 16.38
C GLY A 133 -8.43 10.77 15.74
N ALA A 134 -8.32 9.48 15.48
CA ALA A 134 -7.16 8.90 14.77
C ALA A 134 -7.02 9.47 13.35
N MET A 135 -8.14 9.64 12.64
CA MET A 135 -8.18 10.24 11.32
C MET A 135 -7.63 11.66 11.32
N ALA A 136 -8.08 12.49 12.27
CA ALA A 136 -7.63 13.87 12.41
C ALA A 136 -6.12 13.95 12.64
N VAL A 137 -5.56 13.06 13.47
CA VAL A 137 -4.10 13.00 13.72
C VAL A 137 -3.33 12.62 12.46
N ILE A 138 -3.79 11.60 11.73
CA ILE A 138 -3.14 11.16 10.47
C ILE A 138 -3.18 12.28 9.43
N LEU A 139 -4.35 12.89 9.19
CA LEU A 139 -4.50 13.98 8.23
C LEU A 139 -3.72 15.22 8.62
N ALA A 140 -3.66 15.57 9.90
CA ALA A 140 -2.83 16.67 10.39
C ALA A 140 -1.34 16.41 10.10
N GLY A 141 -0.85 15.19 10.37
CA GLY A 141 0.52 14.80 10.05
C GLY A 141 0.83 14.92 8.56
N VAL A 142 -0.10 14.45 7.71
CA VAL A 142 0.00 14.57 6.24
C VAL A 142 0.03 16.04 5.80
N LEU A 143 -0.83 16.90 6.34
CA LEU A 143 -0.87 18.33 6.02
C LEU A 143 0.44 19.04 6.42
N VAL A 144 0.97 18.75 7.61
CA VAL A 144 2.25 19.31 8.08
C VAL A 144 3.38 18.97 7.11
N VAL A 145 3.48 17.71 6.69
CA VAL A 145 4.51 17.27 5.73
C VAL A 145 4.33 17.94 4.37
N THR A 146 3.09 18.04 3.90
CA THR A 146 2.75 18.65 2.61
C THR A 146 3.12 20.14 2.59
N PHE A 147 2.72 20.90 3.61
CA PHE A 147 3.00 22.34 3.70
C PHE A 147 4.46 22.66 4.02
N ALA A 148 5.15 21.82 4.79
CA ALA A 148 6.59 21.98 5.04
C ALA A 148 7.41 21.88 3.73
N LYS A 149 6.95 21.07 2.78
CA LYS A 149 7.58 20.91 1.46
C LYS A 149 7.21 22.04 0.50
N ALA A 150 6.01 22.61 0.60
CA ALA A 150 5.54 23.73 -0.24
C ALA A 150 6.22 25.08 0.08
N ARG A 151 6.83 25.22 1.26
CA ARG A 151 7.57 26.43 1.68
C ARG A 151 9.07 26.43 1.33
N ARG A 152 9.58 25.36 0.71
CA ARG A 152 10.97 25.25 0.21
C ARG A 152 10.99 25.30 -1.31
#